data_AF-J8DRY2-F1
#
_entry.id   AF-J8DRY2-F1
#
_cell.length_a   1.000
_cell.length_b   1.000
_cell.length_c   1.000
_cell.angle_alpha   90.00
_cell.angle_beta   90.00
_cell.angle_gamma   90.00
#
_symmetry.space_group_name_H-M   'P 1'
#
loop_
_entity.id
_entity.type
_entity.pdbx_description
1 polymer ?
#
loop_
_entity_poly.entity_id
_entity_poly.type
_entity_poly.pdbx_seq_one_letter_code
_entity_poly.pdbx_strand_id
1 'polypeptide(L)'
;MSGSVHWKKDGFENEIPWIENQITSANPNTSQPHFYLAAGQLENEPLLTANKRLYRALKDKGYQITYEEFQGGHDSVWWREKLFDGLKALKQTESTL
;
A
#
# COMPACT_ATOMS: atom_id res chain seq x y z
N MET A 1 -4.14 5.04 0.05
CA MET A 1 -4.10 5.84 1.29
C MET A 1 -5.07 5.21 2.27
N SER A 2 -4.64 4.97 3.52
CA SER A 2 -5.42 4.30 4.58
C SER A 2 -6.22 3.09 4.07
N GLY A 3 -5.57 2.22 3.29
CA GLY A 3 -6.26 1.16 2.56
C GLY A 3 -6.92 0.16 3.51
N SER A 4 -8.15 -0.27 3.21
CA SER A 4 -8.89 -1.28 3.98
C SER A 4 -8.38 -2.71 3.74
N VAL A 5 -7.06 -2.88 3.72
CA VAL A 5 -6.36 -4.13 3.38
C VAL A 5 -6.40 -5.16 4.51
N HIS A 6 -6.87 -4.75 5.69
CA HIS A 6 -7.20 -5.62 6.82
C HIS A 6 -8.55 -6.34 6.65
N TRP A 7 -9.39 -5.90 5.70
CA TRP A 7 -10.73 -6.45 5.54
C TRP A 7 -10.66 -7.91 5.10
N LYS A 8 -11.46 -8.76 5.74
CA LYS A 8 -11.52 -10.19 5.45
C LYS A 8 -12.39 -10.41 4.22
N LYS A 9 -11.85 -11.09 3.22
CA LYS A 9 -12.63 -11.56 2.07
C LYS A 9 -13.49 -12.74 2.50
N ASP A 10 -14.77 -12.73 2.15
CA ASP A 10 -15.69 -13.85 2.41
C ASP A 10 -15.14 -15.16 1.86
N GLY A 11 -15.21 -16.21 2.67
CA GLY A 11 -14.70 -17.55 2.33
C GLY A 11 -13.18 -17.65 2.24
N PHE A 12 -12.42 -16.62 2.65
CA PHE A 12 -10.96 -16.68 2.75
C PHE A 12 -10.52 -16.84 4.20
N GLU A 13 -10.11 -18.04 4.55
CA GLU A 13 -9.58 -18.39 5.87
C GLU A 13 -8.07 -18.58 5.77
N ASN A 14 -7.31 -17.60 6.25
CA ASN A 14 -5.84 -17.64 6.31
C ASN A 14 -5.35 -16.76 7.47
N GLU A 15 -4.12 -17.01 7.94
CA GLU A 15 -3.49 -16.24 9.01
C GLU A 15 -3.10 -14.81 8.58
N ILE A 16 -2.87 -14.62 7.27
CA ILE A 16 -2.54 -13.33 6.67
C ILE A 16 -3.75 -12.76 5.89
N PRO A 17 -3.89 -11.41 5.81
CA PRO A 17 -4.91 -10.77 4.98
C PRO A 17 -4.88 -11.24 3.52
N TRP A 18 -6.05 -11.29 2.89
CA TRP A 18 -6.21 -11.81 1.53
C TRP A 18 -5.27 -11.15 0.52
N ILE A 19 -5.13 -9.83 0.55
CA ILE A 19 -4.31 -9.11 -0.41
C ILE A 19 -2.81 -9.39 -0.23
N GLU A 20 -2.34 -9.58 1.01
CA GLU A 20 -0.96 -10.00 1.30
C GLU A 20 -0.68 -11.35 0.66
N ASN A 21 -1.59 -12.32 0.82
CA ASN A 21 -1.48 -13.63 0.19
C ASN A 21 -1.43 -13.53 -1.34
N GLN A 22 -2.25 -12.68 -1.96
CA GLN A 22 -2.23 -12.49 -3.42
C GLN A 22 -0.89 -11.95 -3.91
N ILE A 23 -0.34 -10.94 -3.23
CA ILE A 23 0.96 -10.36 -3.60
C ILE A 23 2.07 -11.38 -3.44
N THR A 24 2.10 -12.13 -2.34
CA THR A 24 3.10 -13.17 -2.07
C THR A 24 3.04 -14.31 -3.10
N SER A 25 1.87 -14.65 -3.63
CA SER A 25 1.72 -15.66 -4.68
C SER A 25 1.91 -15.14 -6.11
N ALA A 26 1.93 -13.81 -6.31
CA ALA A 26 2.05 -13.24 -7.65
C ALA A 26 3.45 -13.47 -8.26
N ASN A 27 3.49 -13.77 -9.56
CA ASN A 27 4.70 -13.71 -10.37
C ASN A 27 4.82 -12.29 -10.95
N PRO A 28 5.88 -11.53 -10.65
CA PRO A 28 6.06 -10.21 -11.23
C PRO A 28 6.20 -10.32 -12.76
N ASN A 29 5.26 -9.74 -13.51
CA ASN A 29 5.36 -9.64 -14.96
C ASN A 29 6.37 -8.53 -15.37
N THR A 30 6.69 -8.44 -16.65
CA THR A 30 7.65 -7.46 -17.22
C THR A 30 7.27 -6.00 -16.98
N SER A 31 5.98 -5.69 -16.78
CA SER A 31 5.53 -4.38 -16.35
C SER A 31 5.34 -4.37 -14.84
N GLN A 32 6.33 -3.87 -14.10
CA GLN A 32 6.21 -3.70 -12.66
C GLN A 32 5.55 -2.35 -12.34
N PRO A 33 4.30 -2.32 -11.85
CA PRO A 33 3.67 -1.06 -11.44
C PRO A 33 4.44 -0.43 -10.27
N HIS A 34 4.44 0.89 -10.24
CA HIS A 34 4.94 1.65 -9.09
C HIS A 34 3.79 1.87 -8.11
N PHE A 35 4.01 1.60 -6.84
CA PHE A 35 3.01 1.74 -5.80
C PHE A 35 3.29 2.96 -4.92
N TYR A 36 2.23 3.64 -4.50
CA TYR A 36 2.26 4.61 -3.41
C TYR A 36 1.29 4.18 -2.31
N LEU A 37 1.82 3.87 -1.14
CA LEU A 37 1.04 3.52 0.06
C LEU A 37 1.28 4.58 1.13
N ALA A 38 0.21 5.02 1.77
CA ALA A 38 0.26 5.91 2.91
C ALA A 38 -0.76 5.44 3.95
N ALA A 39 -0.37 5.39 5.22
CA ALA A 39 -1.24 5.03 6.34
C ALA A 39 -0.99 5.95 7.53
N GLY A 40 -2.05 6.35 8.22
CA GLY A 40 -1.92 7.21 9.41
C GLY A 40 -1.44 6.42 10.63
N GLN A 41 -0.62 7.03 11.48
CA GLN A 41 -0.19 6.43 12.75
C GLN A 41 -1.30 6.39 13.80
N LEU A 42 -2.35 7.22 13.63
CA LEU A 42 -3.53 7.28 14.51
C LEU A 42 -4.70 6.44 13.97
N GLU A 43 -4.47 5.65 12.92
CA GLU A 43 -5.43 4.66 12.43
C GLU A 43 -5.65 3.54 13.46
N ASN A 44 -6.71 2.75 13.29
CA ASN A 44 -6.84 1.55 14.12
C ASN A 44 -5.70 0.55 13.84
N GLU A 45 -5.31 -0.20 14.88
CA GLU A 45 -4.18 -1.14 14.80
C GLU A 45 -4.31 -2.18 13.67
N PRO A 46 -5.49 -2.80 13.42
CA PRO A 46 -5.65 -3.72 12.31
C PRO A 46 -5.33 -3.09 10.94
N LEU A 47 -5.76 -1.84 10.70
CA LEU A 47 -5.51 -1.14 9.45
C LEU A 47 -4.04 -0.81 9.28
N LEU A 48 -3.41 -0.21 10.30
CA LEU A 48 -1.99 0.17 10.22
C LEU A 48 -1.10 -1.08 10.05
N THR A 49 -1.36 -2.12 10.85
CA THR A 49 -0.64 -3.39 10.75
C THR A 49 -0.80 -4.02 9.37
N ALA A 50 -2.01 -4.06 8.81
CA ALA A 50 -2.23 -4.65 7.49
C ALA A 50 -1.58 -3.82 6.35
N ASN A 51 -1.56 -2.48 6.44
CA ASN A 51 -0.83 -1.65 5.47
C ASN A 51 0.69 -1.87 5.56
N LYS A 52 1.24 -2.02 6.78
CA LYS A 52 2.66 -2.38 6.99
C LYS A 52 3.00 -3.73 6.36
N ARG A 53 2.13 -4.74 6.53
CA ARG A 53 2.32 -6.06 5.92
C ARG A 53 2.24 -6.02 4.40
N LEU A 54 1.27 -5.31 3.83
CA LEU A 54 1.16 -5.15 2.39
C LEU A 54 2.40 -4.45 1.80
N TYR A 55 2.91 -3.40 2.45
CA TYR A 55 4.16 -2.76 2.02
C TYR A 55 5.32 -3.75 1.99
N ARG A 56 5.49 -4.58 3.03
CA ARG A 56 6.53 -5.61 3.07
C ARG A 56 6.37 -6.62 1.94
N ALA A 57 5.16 -7.16 1.75
CA ALA A 57 4.90 -8.13 0.68
C ALA A 57 5.19 -7.57 -0.73
N LEU A 58 4.82 -6.31 -0.99
CA LEU A 58 5.12 -5.63 -2.26
C LEU A 58 6.63 -5.41 -2.45
N LYS A 59 7.32 -4.97 -1.39
CA LYS A 59 8.76 -4.76 -1.41
C LYS A 59 9.52 -6.07 -1.63
N ASP A 60 9.15 -7.14 -0.93
CA ASP A 60 9.79 -8.45 -1.04
C ASP A 60 9.58 -9.08 -2.43
N LYS A 61 8.50 -8.70 -3.12
CA LYS A 61 8.25 -9.05 -4.53
C LYS A 61 9.05 -8.24 -5.55
N GLY A 62 9.79 -7.23 -5.09
CA GLY A 62 10.63 -6.39 -5.94
C GLY A 62 9.90 -5.23 -6.62
N TYR A 63 8.65 -4.95 -6.28
CA TYR A 63 7.93 -3.82 -6.85
C TYR A 63 8.56 -2.50 -6.43
N GLN A 64 8.56 -1.51 -7.33
CA GLN A 64 8.84 -0.13 -6.95
C GLN A 64 7.71 0.39 -6.06
N ILE A 65 8.06 0.87 -4.87
CA ILE A 65 7.06 1.29 -3.88
C ILE A 65 7.57 2.46 -3.04
N THR A 66 6.71 3.45 -2.86
CA THR A 66 6.85 4.49 -1.84
C THR A 66 5.87 4.19 -0.72
N TYR A 67 6.35 4.14 0.52
CA TYR A 67 5.54 3.94 1.72
C TYR A 67 5.76 5.05 2.73
N GLU A 68 4.67 5.62 3.25
CA GLU A 68 4.69 6.71 4.22
C GLU A 68 3.73 6.41 5.39
N GLU A 69 4.21 6.67 6.62
CA GLU A 69 3.37 6.75 7.81
C GLU A 69 3.28 8.21 8.27
N PHE A 70 2.08 8.78 8.27
CA PHE A 70 1.86 10.20 8.61
C PHE A 70 1.22 10.37 10.01
N GLN A 71 1.45 11.53 10.63
CA GLN A 71 0.94 11.89 11.97
C GLN A 71 -0.57 12.24 11.94
N GLY A 72 -1.39 11.33 11.44
CA GLY A 72 -2.82 11.49 11.25
C GLY A 72 -3.56 10.15 11.31
N GLY A 73 -4.87 10.19 11.10
CA GLY A 73 -5.76 9.02 11.15
C GLY A 73 -6.65 8.90 9.91
N HIS A 74 -7.80 8.25 10.07
CA HIS A 74 -8.75 7.93 9.00
C HIS A 74 -9.58 9.13 8.54
N ASP A 75 -8.92 10.18 8.04
CA ASP A 75 -9.55 11.46 7.73
C ASP A 75 -9.15 12.00 6.35
N SER A 76 -10.16 12.50 5.63
CA SER A 76 -10.05 13.22 4.37
C SER A 76 -9.07 14.40 4.39
N VAL A 77 -8.89 15.07 5.54
CA VAL A 77 -7.94 16.19 5.69
C VAL A 77 -6.52 15.72 5.38
N TRP A 78 -6.13 14.56 5.90
CA TRP A 78 -4.82 13.96 5.64
C TRP A 78 -4.75 13.37 4.23
N TRP A 79 -5.80 12.69 3.78
CA TRP A 79 -5.82 12.07 2.45
C TRP A 79 -5.71 13.06 1.31
N ARG A 80 -6.26 14.27 1.46
CA ARG A 80 -6.09 15.34 0.47
C ARG A 80 -4.62 15.63 0.22
N GLU A 81 -3.81 15.76 1.28
CA GLU A 81 -2.37 15.99 1.15
C GLU A 81 -1.68 14.78 0.53
N LYS A 82 -1.93 13.58 1.06
CA LYS A 82 -1.29 12.34 0.58
C LYS A 82 -1.66 12.01 -0.87
N LEU A 83 -2.78 12.50 -1.38
CA LEU A 83 -3.13 12.38 -2.80
C LEU A 83 -2.13 13.13 -3.68
N PHE A 84 -1.79 14.38 -3.33
CA PHE A 84 -0.82 15.16 -4.08
C PHE A 84 0.59 14.58 -3.96
N ASP A 85 0.97 14.10 -2.78
CA ASP A 85 2.26 13.43 -2.58
C ASP A 85 2.36 12.15 -3.40
N GLY A 86 1.29 11.36 -3.43
CA GLY A 86 1.18 10.17 -4.27
C GLY A 86 1.30 10.49 -5.76
N LEU A 87 0.63 11.54 -6.24
CA LEU A 87 0.75 11.99 -7.63
C LEU A 87 2.18 12.43 -7.98
N LYS A 88 2.88 13.11 -7.07
CA LYS A 88 4.30 13.48 -7.26
C LYS A 88 5.19 12.24 -7.31
N ALA A 89 4.98 11.29 -6.41
CA ALA A 89 5.76 10.06 -6.31
C ALA A 89 5.55 9.11 -7.49
N LEU A 90 4.33 9.08 -8.05
CA LEU A 90 3.95 8.19 -9.15
C LEU A 90 4.11 8.84 -10.54
N LYS A 91 4.34 10.15 -10.61
CA LYS A 91 4.63 10.80 -11.88
C LYS A 91 5.89 10.16 -12.45
N GLN A 92 5.74 9.48 -13.58
CA GLN A 92 6.86 8.95 -14.34
C GLN A 92 7.82 10.10 -14.65
N THR A 93 9.04 10.03 -14.14
CA THR A 93 10.15 10.64 -14.88
C THR A 93 10.24 9.81 -16.15
N GLU A 94 9.89 10.39 -17.29
CA GLU A 94 10.36 9.82 -18.55
C GLU A 94 11.88 9.73 -18.42
N SER A 95 12.40 8.50 -18.28
CA SER A 95 13.81 8.27 -18.49
C SER A 95 14.07 8.67 -19.93
N THR A 96 14.65 9.85 -20.06
CA THR A 96 15.23 10.38 -21.29
C THR A 96 15.98 9.25 -21.99
N LEU A 97 15.68 9.12 -23.30
CA LEU A 97 16.28 8.26 -24.32
C LEU A 97 17.73 7.82 -24.06
#